data_AF-A0A8T9B001-F1
#
_entry.id   AF-A0A8T9B001-F1
#
_cell.length_a   1.000
_cell.length_b   1.000
_cell.length_c   1.000
_cell.angle_alpha   90.00
_cell.angle_beta   90.00
_cell.angle_gamma   90.00
#
_symmetry.space_group_name_H-M   'P 1'
#
loop_
_entity.id
_entity.type
_entity.pdbx_description
1 polymer ?
#
loop_
_entity_poly.entity_id
_entity_poly.type
_entity_poly.pdbx_seq_one_letter_code
_entity_poly.pdbx_strand_id
1 'polypeptide(L)'
;MVLLLQTLREALDVYGQSMNPPYHFELIVACPAGPSNYNILHVAEMNQYLDFWNLIAYDFAGSWSNVTGDQANLLSSLDNPGSTPFSAQQAISYYTSHGVAPQKVILGMPLYGRSFTATDGL
;
A
#
# COMPACT_ATOMS: atom_id res chain seq x y z
N MET A 1 -10.51 -10.42 6.84
CA MET A 1 -9.20 -10.56 6.14
C MET A 1 -8.15 -11.26 7.00
N VAL A 2 -8.03 -10.98 8.31
CA VAL A 2 -7.05 -11.64 9.20
C VAL A 2 -7.10 -13.17 9.12
N LEU A 3 -8.29 -13.78 9.30
CA LEU A 3 -8.45 -15.24 9.25
C LEU A 3 -8.03 -15.88 7.92
N LEU A 4 -8.23 -15.17 6.80
CA LEU A 4 -7.79 -15.64 5.49
C LEU A 4 -6.27 -15.69 5.41
N LEU A 5 -5.59 -14.63 5.87
CA LEU A 5 -4.12 -14.57 5.89
C LEU A 5 -3.54 -15.64 6.82
N GLN A 6 -4.13 -15.81 8.00
CA GLN A 6 -3.75 -16.87 8.93
C GLN A 6 -3.84 -18.25 8.29
N THR A 7 -5.03 -18.60 7.76
CA THR A 7 -5.28 -19.91 7.15
C THR A 7 -4.33 -20.18 5.98
N LEU A 8 -4.06 -19.15 5.16
CA LEU A 8 -3.16 -19.27 4.02
C LEU A 8 -1.70 -19.43 4.47
N ARG A 9 -1.24 -18.67 5.47
CA ARG A 9 0.10 -18.81 6.06
C ARG A 9 0.30 -20.21 6.62
N GLU A 10 -0.65 -20.71 7.41
CA GLU A 10 -0.61 -22.07 7.97
C GLU A 10 -0.52 -23.14 6.87
N ALA A 11 -1.34 -23.03 5.82
CA ALA A 11 -1.30 -23.96 4.70
C ALA A 11 0.03 -23.90 3.91
N LEU A 12 0.55 -22.70 3.67
CA LEU A 12 1.84 -22.50 2.99
C LEU A 12 3.00 -23.05 3.83
N ASP A 13 2.96 -22.90 5.15
CA ASP A 13 3.98 -23.43 6.07
C ASP A 13 3.96 -24.95 6.10
N VAL A 14 2.77 -25.57 6.18
CA VAL A 14 2.62 -27.04 6.12
C VAL A 14 3.17 -27.58 4.82
N TYR A 15 2.82 -26.98 3.68
CA TYR A 15 3.32 -27.40 2.37
C TYR A 15 4.84 -27.16 2.24
N GLY A 16 5.31 -26.00 2.68
CA GLY A 16 6.72 -25.61 2.71
C GLY A 16 7.61 -26.59 3.48
N GLN A 17 7.14 -27.05 4.63
CA GLN A 17 7.82 -28.04 5.47
C GLN A 17 7.83 -29.45 4.86
N SER A 18 6.89 -29.76 3.97
CA SER A 18 6.84 -31.07 3.30
C SER A 18 7.88 -31.25 2.19
N MET A 19 8.53 -30.17 1.75
CA MET A 19 9.56 -30.20 0.71
C MET A 19 10.95 -30.56 1.23
N ASN A 20 11.83 -30.97 0.31
CA ASN A 20 13.23 -31.26 0.61
C ASN A 20 14.16 -30.53 -0.38
N PRO A 21 14.82 -29.43 0.03
CA PRO A 21 14.81 -28.85 1.37
C PRO A 21 13.48 -28.16 1.72
N PRO A 22 13.18 -27.93 3.01
CA PRO A 22 12.06 -27.08 3.42
C PRO A 22 12.15 -25.69 2.78
N TYR A 23 11.00 -25.12 2.43
CA TYR A 23 10.93 -23.82 1.77
C TYR A 23 9.88 -22.93 2.44
N HIS A 24 10.22 -21.65 2.59
CA HIS A 24 9.28 -20.63 3.06
C HIS A 24 8.66 -19.93 1.85
N PHE A 25 7.38 -20.18 1.58
CA PHE A 25 6.66 -19.42 0.57
C PHE A 25 6.30 -18.05 1.09
N GLU A 26 6.56 -17.03 0.27
CA GLU A 26 6.18 -15.66 0.59
C GLU A 26 4.66 -15.47 0.52
N LEU A 27 4.11 -14.79 1.51
CA LEU A 27 2.75 -14.32 1.54
C LEU A 27 2.75 -12.80 1.69
N ILE A 28 2.24 -12.11 0.68
CA ILE A 28 2.28 -10.65 0.60
C ILE A 28 0.89 -10.09 0.36
N VAL A 29 0.74 -8.79 0.57
CA VAL A 29 -0.49 -8.06 0.25
C VAL A 29 -0.16 -6.79 -0.53
N ALA A 30 -0.99 -6.46 -1.51
CA ALA A 30 -1.02 -5.12 -2.08
C ALA A 30 -1.95 -4.26 -1.21
N CYS A 31 -1.40 -3.23 -0.57
CA CYS A 31 -2.12 -2.46 0.45
C CYS A 31 -2.41 -1.02 0.00
N PRO A 32 -3.56 -0.45 0.39
CA PRO A 32 -3.98 0.86 -0.06
C PRO A 32 -3.20 1.98 0.65
N ALA A 33 -2.97 3.08 -0.06
CA ALA A 33 -2.41 4.31 0.50
C ALA A 33 -3.47 5.37 0.87
N GLY A 34 -4.76 5.11 0.61
CA GLY A 34 -5.86 6.01 0.98
C GLY A 34 -6.39 5.77 2.40
N PRO A 35 -6.57 6.82 3.25
CA PRO A 35 -6.97 6.67 4.64
C PRO A 35 -8.26 5.90 4.89
N SER A 36 -9.30 6.16 4.09
CA SER A 36 -10.58 5.43 4.20
C SER A 36 -10.42 3.91 4.06
N ASN A 37 -9.42 3.47 3.30
CA ASN A 37 -9.19 2.06 3.00
C ASN A 37 -8.22 1.41 3.98
N TYR A 38 -7.14 2.09 4.41
CA TYR A 38 -6.21 1.50 5.38
C TYR A 38 -6.73 1.56 6.83
N ASN A 39 -7.65 2.49 7.15
CA ASN A 39 -8.22 2.63 8.51
C ASN A 39 -9.17 1.49 8.90
N ILE A 40 -9.69 0.75 7.92
CA ILE A 40 -10.55 -0.43 8.18
C ILE A 40 -9.74 -1.72 8.31
N LEU A 41 -8.41 -1.66 8.15
CA LEU A 41 -7.54 -2.82 8.21
C LEU A 41 -7.05 -3.06 9.64
N HIS A 42 -7.06 -4.33 10.05
CA HIS A 42 -6.42 -4.79 11.28
C HIS A 42 -4.90 -4.97 11.06
N VAL A 43 -4.18 -3.88 10.78
CA VAL A 43 -2.79 -3.91 10.27
C VAL A 43 -1.87 -4.75 11.15
N ALA A 44 -1.87 -4.54 12.48
CA ALA A 44 -1.02 -5.30 13.40
C ALA A 44 -1.35 -6.81 13.38
N GLU A 45 -2.63 -7.17 13.38
CA GLU A 45 -3.09 -8.57 13.32
C GLU A 45 -2.85 -9.21 11.96
N MET A 46 -2.78 -8.45 10.87
CA MET A 46 -2.40 -8.98 9.56
C MET A 46 -0.89 -9.18 9.44
N ASN A 47 -0.11 -8.27 10.04
CA ASN A 47 1.34 -8.19 9.86
C ASN A 47 2.08 -9.43 10.39
N GLN A 48 1.49 -10.18 11.32
CA GLN A 48 2.04 -11.43 11.83
C GLN A 48 2.10 -12.56 10.78
N TYR A 49 1.31 -12.48 9.70
CA TYR A 49 1.22 -13.53 8.66
C TYR A 49 1.90 -13.15 7.34
N LEU A 50 2.24 -11.87 7.16
CA LEU A 50 2.75 -11.33 5.90
C LEU A 50 4.26 -11.19 5.94
N ASP A 51 4.93 -11.46 4.82
CA ASP A 51 6.37 -11.24 4.67
C ASP A 51 6.69 -9.77 4.39
N PHE A 52 5.92 -9.14 3.52
CA PHE A 52 5.99 -7.70 3.26
C PHE A 52 4.68 -7.15 2.64
N TRP A 53 4.58 -5.83 2.65
CA TRP A 53 3.43 -5.03 2.24
C TRP A 53 3.81 -4.21 1.01
N ASN A 54 3.18 -4.50 -0.13
CA ASN A 54 3.35 -3.71 -1.35
C ASN A 54 2.37 -2.52 -1.31
N LEU A 55 2.87 -1.35 -0.93
CA LEU A 55 2.08 -0.13 -0.84
C LEU A 55 1.74 0.38 -2.23
N ILE A 56 0.45 0.42 -2.56
CA ILE A 56 -0.08 1.02 -3.79
C ILE A 56 -0.07 2.54 -3.62
N ALA A 57 1.13 3.15 -3.68
CA ALA A 57 1.38 4.58 -3.49
C ALA A 57 1.23 5.39 -4.79
N TYR A 58 0.17 5.09 -5.54
CA TYR A 58 -0.19 5.74 -6.78
C TYR A 58 -1.71 5.76 -6.93
N ASP A 59 -2.21 6.36 -8.01
CA ASP A 59 -3.65 6.64 -8.22
C ASP A 59 -4.24 7.61 -7.18
N PHE A 60 -3.46 8.59 -6.74
CA PHE A 60 -3.94 9.64 -5.82
C PHE A 60 -4.86 10.65 -6.50
N ALA A 61 -4.65 10.91 -7.79
CA ALA A 61 -5.48 11.78 -8.60
C ALA A 61 -5.74 11.13 -9.95
N GLY A 62 -6.96 11.27 -10.48
CA GLY A 62 -7.36 10.67 -11.76
C GLY A 62 -8.66 11.26 -12.29
N SER A 63 -9.34 10.54 -13.17
CA SER A 63 -10.60 11.01 -13.80
C SER A 63 -11.76 11.23 -12.81
N TRP A 64 -11.63 10.70 -11.59
CA TRP A 64 -12.57 10.94 -10.48
C TRP A 64 -12.27 12.21 -9.68
N SER A 65 -11.13 12.86 -9.93
CA SER A 65 -10.73 14.10 -9.27
C SER A 65 -11.34 15.31 -9.99
N ASN A 66 -11.80 16.29 -9.22
CA ASN A 66 -12.35 17.54 -9.77
C ASN A 66 -11.27 18.52 -10.24
N VAL A 67 -10.04 18.35 -9.78
CA VAL A 67 -8.87 19.17 -10.11
C VAL A 67 -7.71 18.28 -10.52
N THR A 68 -6.79 18.84 -11.31
CA THR A 68 -5.48 18.23 -11.58
C THR A 68 -4.73 17.96 -10.27
N GLY A 69 -4.06 16.82 -10.21
CA GLY A 69 -3.27 16.45 -9.04
C GLY A 69 -2.14 15.49 -9.40
N ASP A 70 -1.14 15.43 -8.53
CA ASP A 70 -0.08 14.44 -8.62
C ASP A 70 -0.64 13.06 -8.30
N GLN A 71 -0.44 12.10 -9.20
CA GLN A 71 -0.98 10.74 -9.02
C GLN A 71 -0.18 9.88 -8.04
N ALA A 72 1.05 10.27 -7.67
CA ALA A 72 1.98 9.44 -6.89
C ALA A 72 3.02 10.28 -6.10
N ASN A 73 2.62 11.43 -5.56
CA ASN A 73 3.51 12.31 -4.80
C ASN A 73 3.99 11.68 -3.49
N LEU A 74 5.27 11.89 -3.16
CA LEU A 74 5.86 11.42 -1.90
C LEU A 74 5.34 12.23 -0.70
N LEU A 75 5.30 13.55 -0.84
CA LEU A 75 4.93 14.51 0.19
C LEU A 75 3.70 15.31 -0.25
N SER A 76 2.93 15.80 0.72
CA SER A 76 1.88 16.77 0.46
C SER A 76 2.50 18.13 0.14
N SER A 77 1.92 18.84 -0.82
CA SER A 77 2.29 20.21 -1.18
C SER A 77 1.73 21.19 -0.15
N LEU A 78 2.58 22.09 0.36
CA LEU A 78 2.15 23.16 1.27
C LEU A 78 1.57 24.36 0.50
N ASP A 79 2.10 24.62 -0.70
CA ASP A 79 1.70 25.76 -1.53
C ASP A 79 0.43 25.46 -2.33
N ASN A 80 0.20 24.20 -2.70
CA ASN A 80 -1.01 23.75 -3.39
C ASN A 80 -1.55 22.44 -2.79
N PRO A 81 -2.17 22.45 -1.59
CA PRO A 81 -2.70 21.23 -0.97
C PRO A 81 -3.74 20.50 -1.82
N GLY A 82 -4.46 21.22 -2.69
CA GLY A 82 -5.46 20.65 -3.59
C GLY A 82 -4.87 19.72 -4.66
N SER A 83 -3.61 19.91 -5.06
CA SER A 83 -2.93 19.05 -6.04
C SER A 83 -2.40 17.74 -5.46
N THR A 84 -2.38 17.61 -4.13
CA THR A 84 -1.79 16.46 -3.42
C THR A 84 -2.74 15.95 -2.33
N PRO A 85 -3.96 15.49 -2.69
CA PRO A 85 -4.97 15.08 -1.72
C PRO A 85 -4.56 13.86 -0.88
N PHE A 86 -3.57 13.10 -1.35
CA PHE A 86 -2.93 11.99 -0.65
C PHE A 86 -1.41 12.15 -0.73
N SER A 87 -0.65 11.42 0.09
CA SER A 87 0.80 11.33 -0.05
C SER A 87 1.33 9.97 0.40
N ALA A 88 2.39 9.48 -0.26
CA ALA A 88 3.00 8.22 0.11
C ALA A 88 3.58 8.25 1.54
N GLN A 89 4.15 9.39 1.97
CA GLN A 89 4.65 9.57 3.33
C GLN A 89 3.55 9.33 4.38
N GLN A 90 2.35 9.90 4.18
CA GLN A 90 1.25 9.72 5.14
C GLN A 90 0.90 8.23 5.30
N ALA A 91 0.80 7.50 4.19
CA ALA A 91 0.51 6.08 4.22
C ALA A 91 1.64 5.27 4.88
N ILE A 92 2.91 5.54 4.55
CA ILE A 92 4.07 4.88 5.19
C ILE A 92 4.06 5.11 6.71
N SER A 93 3.83 6.35 7.15
CA SER A 93 3.71 6.69 8.57
C SER A 93 2.56 5.95 9.26
N TYR A 94 1.43 5.77 8.57
CA TYR A 94 0.33 4.97 9.09
C TYR A 94 0.73 3.51 9.31
N TYR A 95 1.23 2.80 8.28
CA TYR A 95 1.58 1.38 8.42
C TYR A 95 2.69 1.15 9.47
N THR A 96 3.69 2.03 9.50
CA THR A 96 4.79 1.92 10.47
C THR A 96 4.35 2.21 11.91
N SER A 97 3.47 3.19 12.13
CA SER A 97 2.88 3.43 13.45
C SER A 97 1.93 2.32 13.93
N HIS A 98 1.45 1.48 13.01
CA HIS A 98 0.57 0.34 13.30
C HIS A 98 1.30 -1.02 13.29
N GLY A 99 2.62 -1.00 13.51
CA GLY A 99 3.41 -2.20 13.81
C GLY A 99 4.05 -2.88 12.59
N VAL A 100 3.93 -2.32 11.39
CA VAL A 100 4.69 -2.82 10.22
C VAL A 100 6.11 -2.27 10.29
N ALA A 101 7.11 -3.16 10.39
CA ALA A 101 8.50 -2.72 10.37
C ALA A 101 8.84 -2.06 9.02
N PRO A 102 9.61 -0.94 8.98
CA PRO A 102 9.87 -0.20 7.75
C PRO A 102 10.42 -1.06 6.61
N GLN A 103 11.29 -2.04 6.90
CA GLN A 103 11.86 -2.95 5.91
C GLN A 103 10.84 -3.89 5.25
N LYS A 104 9.64 -4.04 5.84
CA LYS A 104 8.52 -4.81 5.27
C LYS A 104 7.64 -3.95 4.36
N VAL A 105 7.86 -2.65 4.22
CA VAL A 105 7.05 -1.77 3.36
C VAL A 105 7.76 -1.56 2.03
N ILE A 106 7.18 -2.08 0.96
CA ILE A 106 7.67 -1.90 -0.40
C ILE A 106 6.88 -0.77 -1.06
N LEU A 107 7.57 0.30 -1.46
CA LEU A 107 6.94 1.46 -2.09
C LEU A 107 6.63 1.15 -3.56
N GLY A 108 5.34 1.01 -3.88
CA GLY A 108 4.89 0.86 -5.26
C GLY A 108 5.04 2.16 -6.05
N MET A 109 5.46 2.05 -7.31
CA MET A 109 5.64 3.16 -8.25
C MET A 109 4.89 2.89 -9.55
N PRO A 110 4.19 3.89 -10.13
CA PRO A 110 3.45 3.69 -11.36
C PRO A 110 4.39 3.69 -12.57
N LEU A 111 4.22 2.70 -13.45
CA LEU A 111 4.83 2.69 -14.79
C LEU A 111 3.88 3.28 -15.85
N TYR A 112 3.03 4.22 -15.42
CA TYR A 112 2.03 4.88 -16.25
C TYR A 112 1.75 6.32 -15.80
N GLY A 113 1.19 7.10 -16.70
CA GLY A 113 0.70 8.47 -16.47
C GLY A 113 -0.81 8.50 -16.28
N ARG A 114 -1.32 9.43 -15.46
CA ARG A 114 -2.71 9.87 -15.50
C ARG A 114 -2.78 11.26 -16.12
N SER A 115 -3.67 11.44 -17.09
CA SER A 115 -3.84 12.69 -17.81
C SER A 115 -5.13 13.39 -17.40
N PHE A 116 -5.07 14.72 -17.44
CA PHE A 116 -6.20 15.61 -17.27
C PHE A 116 -6.26 16.51 -18.50
N THR A 117 -7.46 16.72 -19.05
CA THR A 117 -7.68 17.62 -20.19
C THR A 117 -8.48 18.83 -19.72
N ALA A 118 -8.41 19.94 -20.47
CA ALA A 118 -9.13 21.18 -20.17
C ALA A 118 -8.88 21.70 -18.73
N THR A 119 -7.60 21.85 -18.38
CA THR A 119 -7.13 22.34 -17.08
C THR A 119 -6.09 23.44 -17.31
N ASP A 120 -5.97 24.37 -16.35
CA ASP A 120 -4.93 25.40 -16.35
C ASP A 120 -3.55 24.85 -15.91
N GLY A 121 -3.48 23.59 -15.47
CA GLY A 121 -2.25 22.92 -15.05
C GLY A 121 -2.16 22.70 -13.54
N LEU A 122 -0.93 22.47 -13.06
CA LEU A 122 -0.56 22.34 -11.64
C LEU A 122 0.22 23.56 -11.16
#